data_AF-M3JX13-F1
#
_entry.id   AF-M3JX13-F1
#
_cell.length_a   1.000
_cell.length_b   1.000
_cell.length_c   1.000
_cell.angle_alpha   90.00
_cell.angle_beta   90.00
_cell.angle_gamma   90.00
#
_symmetry.space_group_name_H-M   'P 1'
#
loop_
_entity.id
_entity.type
_entity.pdbx_description
1 polymer ?
#
loop_
_entity_poly.entity_id
_entity_poly.type
_entity_poly.pdbx_seq_one_letter_code
_entity_poly.pdbx_strand_id
1 'polypeptide(L)'
;MESPGGYQLVGRTVPIWDKLSLGEHSPDTKPWLLSPFDQIEFYPVTEEEVDAFSEEMNAGKFKVDIVESVFDHGEYLEWIQENSKSIEEFQQRQG
;
A
#
# COMPACT_ATOMS: atom_id res chain seq x y z
N MET A 1 8.92 -3.93 11.83
CA MET A 1 10.37 -3.68 11.87
C MET A 1 10.56 -2.33 12.50
N GLU A 2 11.41 -2.20 13.51
CA GLU A 2 11.75 -0.89 14.07
C GLU A 2 13.04 -0.42 13.39
N SER A 3 12.99 0.75 12.75
CA SER A 3 14.13 1.31 12.01
C SER A 3 14.19 2.83 12.15
N PRO A 4 15.37 3.45 12.03
CA PRO A 4 15.48 4.89 11.83
C PRO A 4 14.69 5.33 10.58
N GLY A 5 14.13 6.54 10.61
CA GLY A 5 13.35 7.10 9.50
C GLY A 5 13.58 8.59 9.32
N GLY A 6 13.45 9.07 8.08
CA GLY A 6 13.61 10.49 7.71
C GLY A 6 12.41 11.10 6.97
N TYR A 7 11.37 10.30 6.69
CA TYR A 7 10.12 10.79 6.11
C TYR A 7 9.23 11.43 7.17
N GLN A 8 8.35 12.35 6.74
CA GLN A 8 7.32 12.92 7.60
C GLN A 8 6.29 11.86 7.98
N LEU A 9 5.90 11.81 9.25
CA LEU A 9 4.96 10.81 9.76
C LEU A 9 3.52 11.27 9.50
N VAL A 10 2.72 10.39 8.88
CA VAL A 10 1.33 10.69 8.48
C VAL A 10 0.30 9.69 8.99
N GLY A 11 0.73 8.56 9.56
CA GLY A 11 -0.13 7.49 10.05
C GLY A 11 0.60 6.16 10.24
N ARG A 12 -0.14 5.09 10.49
CA ARG A 12 0.36 3.71 10.60
C ARG A 12 -0.55 2.72 9.86
N THR A 13 0.02 1.61 9.42
CA THR A 13 -0.67 0.49 8.77
C THR A 13 -0.21 -0.84 9.38
N VAL A 14 -0.82 -1.95 8.97
CA VAL A 14 -0.32 -3.29 9.32
C VAL A 14 1.09 -3.53 8.76
N PRO A 15 1.89 -4.44 9.34
CA PRO A 15 3.21 -4.79 8.82
C PRO A 15 3.15 -5.39 7.41
N ILE A 16 3.96 -4.87 6.49
CA ILE A 16 4.09 -5.38 5.10
C ILE A 16 5.17 -6.46 4.93
N TRP A 17 5.81 -6.86 6.04
CA TRP A 17 6.84 -7.88 6.08
C TRP A 17 6.43 -8.98 7.05
N ASP A 18 6.00 -10.12 6.51
CA ASP A 18 5.68 -11.32 7.27
C ASP A 18 6.94 -12.18 7.41
N LYS A 19 7.68 -11.96 8.50
CA LYS A 19 8.94 -12.64 8.80
C LYS A 19 8.83 -14.17 8.81
N LEU A 20 7.67 -14.70 9.19
CA LEU A 20 7.45 -16.14 9.34
C LEU A 20 6.63 -16.73 8.19
N SER A 21 6.15 -15.89 7.28
CA SER A 21 5.30 -16.27 6.14
C SER A 21 4.12 -17.13 6.57
N LEU A 22 3.44 -16.71 7.63
CA LEU A 22 2.28 -17.40 8.21
C LEU A 22 0.98 -17.03 7.50
N GLY A 23 0.88 -15.83 6.92
CA GLY A 23 -0.32 -15.37 6.25
C GLY A 23 -0.52 -15.97 4.87
N GLU A 24 -1.79 -16.06 4.43
CA GLU A 24 -2.16 -16.53 3.08
C GLU A 24 -1.52 -15.68 1.96
N HIS A 25 -1.19 -14.43 2.27
CA HIS A 25 -0.56 -13.47 1.36
C HIS A 25 0.94 -13.70 1.14
N SER A 26 1.55 -14.70 1.79
CA SER A 26 2.96 -15.09 1.63
C SER A 26 3.11 -16.46 0.96
N PRO A 27 2.64 -16.66 -0.29
CA PRO A 27 2.90 -17.87 -1.01
C PRO A 27 4.42 -18.05 -1.22
N ASP A 28 4.87 -19.30 -1.20
CA ASP A 28 6.28 -19.69 -1.39
C ASP A 28 7.26 -19.19 -0.31
N THR A 29 6.81 -18.96 0.93
CA THR A 29 7.66 -18.52 2.06
C THR A 29 8.40 -17.19 1.82
N LYS A 30 7.85 -16.34 0.96
CA LYS A 30 8.38 -14.99 0.72
C LYS A 30 7.87 -14.05 1.82
N PRO A 31 8.77 -13.38 2.55
CA PRO A 31 8.36 -12.54 3.67
C PRO A 31 7.94 -11.11 3.27
N TRP A 32 8.21 -10.66 2.05
CA TRP A 32 7.76 -9.36 1.55
C TRP A 32 6.40 -9.49 0.86
N LEU A 33 5.49 -8.57 1.16
CA LEU A 33 4.15 -8.54 0.57
C LEU A 33 4.11 -7.89 -0.82
N LEU A 34 5.05 -6.97 -1.09
CA LEU A 34 5.00 -6.06 -2.24
C LEU A 34 6.10 -6.37 -3.25
N SER A 35 5.79 -6.17 -4.52
CA SER A 35 6.69 -6.18 -5.66
C SER A 35 6.71 -4.81 -6.35
N PRO A 36 7.74 -4.50 -7.16
CA PRO A 36 7.70 -3.33 -8.02
C PRO A 36 6.44 -3.35 -8.92
N PHE A 37 5.84 -2.17 -9.12
CA PHE A 37 4.58 -1.93 -9.86
C PHE A 37 3.27 -2.28 -9.13
N ASP A 38 3.33 -2.88 -7.95
CA ASP A 38 2.14 -3.06 -7.12
C ASP A 38 1.58 -1.70 -6.67
N GLN A 39 0.26 -1.63 -6.54
CA GLN A 39 -0.46 -0.44 -6.11
C GLN A 39 -0.95 -0.60 -4.67
N ILE A 40 -0.91 0.49 -3.90
CA ILE A 40 -1.37 0.51 -2.51
C ILE A 40 -2.45 1.58 -2.38
N GLU A 41 -3.61 1.18 -1.88
CA GLU A 41 -4.70 2.09 -1.52
C GLU A 41 -4.94 2.02 0.00
N PHE A 42 -5.16 3.18 0.63
CA PHE A 42 -5.45 3.26 2.06
C PHE A 42 -6.94 3.50 2.29
N TYR A 43 -7.48 2.86 3.33
CA TYR A 43 -8.82 3.11 3.84
C TYR A 43 -8.77 3.52 5.31
N PRO A 44 -9.70 4.39 5.76
CA PRO A 44 -9.68 4.90 7.12
C PRO A 44 -10.13 3.83 8.12
N VAL A 45 -9.42 3.76 9.25
CA VAL A 45 -9.71 2.90 10.41
C VAL A 45 -9.37 3.66 11.69
N THR A 46 -9.88 3.21 12.84
CA THR A 46 -9.48 3.75 14.14
C THR A 46 -8.12 3.24 14.58
N GLU A 47 -7.58 3.85 15.62
CA GLU A 47 -6.32 3.42 16.23
C GLU A 47 -6.44 1.98 16.77
N GLU A 48 -7.54 1.68 17.44
CA GLU A 48 -7.83 0.36 18.02
C GLU A 48 -7.98 -0.73 16.93
N GLU A 49 -8.60 -0.39 15.80
CA GLU A 49 -8.76 -1.32 14.68
C GLU A 49 -7.40 -1.69 14.07
N VAL A 50 -6.51 -0.72 13.82
CA VAL A 50 -5.19 -1.03 13.23
C VAL A 50 -4.29 -1.80 14.21
N ASP A 51 -4.45 -1.64 15.53
CA ASP A 51 -3.76 -2.49 16.51
C ASP A 51 -4.28 -3.93 16.43
N ALA A 52 -5.60 -4.13 16.43
CA ALA A 52 -6.20 -5.45 16.29
C ALA A 52 -5.77 -6.14 14.98
N PHE A 53 -5.78 -5.42 13.85
CA PHE A 53 -5.33 -5.95 12.57
C PHE A 53 -3.84 -6.31 12.58
N SER A 54 -3.01 -5.52 13.27
CA SER A 54 -1.57 -5.81 13.41
C SER A 54 -1.32 -7.07 14.24
N GLU A 55 -2.10 -7.31 15.31
CA GLU A 55 -2.04 -8.56 16.07
C GLU A 55 -2.46 -9.76 15.23
N GLU A 56 -3.55 -9.63 14.47
CA GLU A 56 -4.02 -10.67 13.55
C GLU A 56 -3.00 -10.95 12.44
N MET A 57 -2.35 -9.93 11.91
CA MET A 57 -1.32 -10.05 10.88
C MET A 57 -0.12 -10.86 11.40
N ASN A 58 0.35 -10.56 12.63
CA ASN A 58 1.43 -11.32 13.28
C ASN A 58 1.05 -12.77 13.56
N ALA A 59 -0.24 -13.05 13.75
CA ALA A 59 -0.78 -14.40 13.94
C ALA A 59 -1.11 -15.13 12.62
N GLY A 60 -0.90 -14.49 11.46
CA GLY A 60 -1.25 -15.03 10.14
C GLY A 60 -2.75 -15.14 9.87
N LYS A 61 -3.58 -14.39 10.61
CA LYS A 61 -5.06 -14.45 10.55
C LYS A 61 -5.68 -13.29 9.79
N PHE A 62 -4.96 -12.18 9.67
CA PHE A 62 -5.45 -11.02 8.93
C PHE A 62 -5.42 -11.29 7.43
N LYS A 63 -6.57 -11.14 6.77
CA LYS A 63 -6.68 -11.28 5.33
C LYS A 63 -6.45 -9.93 4.67
N VAL A 64 -5.29 -9.79 4.03
CA VAL A 64 -5.00 -8.63 3.18
C VAL A 64 -5.86 -8.71 1.92
N ASP A 65 -6.47 -7.59 1.54
CA ASP A 65 -7.16 -7.47 0.26
C ASP A 65 -6.13 -7.28 -0.86
N ILE A 66 -6.02 -8.29 -1.73
CA ILE A 66 -5.09 -8.31 -2.86
C ILE A 66 -5.88 -8.72 -4.09
N VAL A 67 -5.82 -7.88 -5.11
CA VAL A 67 -6.49 -8.09 -6.39
C VAL A 67 -5.45 -8.20 -7.48
N GLU A 68 -5.38 -9.36 -8.14
CA GLU A 68 -4.57 -9.53 -9.35
C GLU A 68 -5.12 -8.64 -10.46
N SER A 69 -4.27 -7.77 -11.00
CA SER A 69 -4.63 -6.84 -12.06
C SER A 69 -3.43 -6.57 -12.98
N VAL A 70 -3.64 -5.75 -14.01
CA VAL A 70 -2.61 -5.34 -14.95
C VAL A 70 -2.54 -3.82 -14.96
N PHE A 71 -1.34 -3.27 -14.75
CA PHE A 71 -1.08 -1.87 -15.04
C PHE A 71 -0.79 -1.69 -16.52
N ASP A 72 -1.65 -0.97 -17.23
CA ASP A 72 -1.44 -0.59 -18.63
C ASP A 72 -0.98 0.87 -18.72
N HIS A 73 0.23 1.08 -19.20
CA HIS A 73 0.80 2.41 -19.35
C HIS A 73 0.09 3.25 -20.44
N GLY A 74 -0.46 2.61 -21.47
CA GLY A 74 -1.25 3.28 -22.50
C GLY A 74 -2.54 3.87 -21.93
N GLU A 75 -3.29 3.06 -21.17
CA GLU A 75 -4.50 3.51 -20.46
C GLU A 75 -4.19 4.63 -19.46
N TYR A 76 -3.07 4.51 -18.73
CA TYR A 76 -2.62 5.57 -17.84
C TYR A 76 -2.31 6.89 -18.57
N LEU A 77 -1.68 6.84 -19.75
CA LEU A 77 -1.41 8.06 -20.54
C LEU A 77 -2.68 8.69 -21.10
N GLU A 78 -3.67 7.88 -21.49
CA GLU A 78 -5.00 8.37 -21.87
C GLU A 78 -5.67 9.08 -20.69
N TRP A 79 -5.64 8.48 -19.49
CA TRP A 79 -6.15 9.11 -18.26
C TRP A 79 -5.45 10.45 -17.95
N ILE A 80 -4.13 10.52 -18.12
CA ILE A 80 -3.37 11.78 -17.96
C ILE A 80 -3.83 12.83 -18.98
N GLN A 81 -4.04 12.45 -20.24
CA GLN A 81 -4.49 13.39 -21.28
C GLN A 81 -5.89 13.94 -20.97
N GLU A 82 -6.81 13.09 -20.54
CA GLU A 82 -8.17 13.47 -20.15
C GLU A 82 -8.18 14.45 -18.95
N ASN A 83 -7.24 14.29 -18.02
CA ASN A 83 -7.15 15.09 -16.79
C ASN A 83 -6.09 16.22 -16.85
N SER A 84 -5.44 16.40 -18.01
CA SER A 84 -4.29 17.29 -18.22
C SER A 84 -4.47 18.69 -17.63
N LYS A 85 -5.61 19.34 -17.91
CA LYS A 85 -5.90 20.69 -17.41
C LYS A 85 -5.88 20.77 -15.88
N SER A 86 -6.52 19.82 -15.20
CA SER A 86 -6.58 19.80 -13.73
C SER A 86 -5.19 19.59 -13.12
N ILE A 87 -4.40 18.70 -13.75
CA ILE A 87 -3.02 18.40 -13.33
C ILE A 87 -2.14 19.64 -13.50
N GLU A 88 -2.19 20.32 -14.64
CA GLU A 88 -1.42 21.54 -14.93
C GLU A 88 -1.79 22.69 -13.97
N GLU A 89 -3.08 22.90 -13.71
CA GLU A 89 -3.54 23.92 -12.75
C GLU A 89 -3.06 23.66 -11.33
N PHE A 90 -2.95 22.39 -10.92
CA PHE A 90 -2.39 22.04 -9.62
C PHE A 90 -0.87 22.30 -9.58
N GLN A 91 -0.13 21.86 -10.60
CA GLN A 91 1.32 22.05 -10.69
C GLN A 91 1.73 23.51 -10.70
N GLN A 92 1.01 24.39 -11.42
CA GLN A 92 1.29 25.84 -11.44
C GLN A 92 1.10 26.53 -10.09
N ARG A 93 0.35 25.92 -9.16
CA ARG A 93 0.12 26.44 -7.80
C ARG A 93 1.07 25.83 -6.77
N GLN A 94 1.89 24.85 -7.14
CA GLN A 94 2.95 24.35 -6.28
C GLN A 94 4.14 25.31 -6.35
N GLY A 95 4.53 25.85 -5.19
CA GLY A 95 5.68 26.75 -5.06
C GLY A 95 7.01 26.02 -4.99
#